data_AF-A0A972L6A5-F1
#
_entry.id   AF-A0A972L6A5-F1
#
_cell.length_a   1.000
_cell.length_b   1.000
_cell.length_c   1.000
_cell.angle_alpha   90.00
_cell.angle_beta   90.00
_cell.angle_gamma   90.00
#
_symmetry.space_group_name_H-M   'P 1'
#
loop_
_entity.id
_entity.type
_entity.pdbx_description
1 polymer ?
#
loop_
_entity_poly.entity_id
_entity_poly.type
_entity_poly.pdbx_seq_one_letter_code
_entity_poly.pdbx_strand_id
1 'polypeptide(L)'
;MNRKKLFTVLLIWVASVLWPIGSVTASEITGRLSTEQLRAGEAMTVQGRIPPGEDLFVVIAAEKGFQSSDSMGTQEKKKLADKFGETEIPPTCYIVTNRPDALAHPQMISRGKWFPPFRYDVKINKIKPWTKIPPKIRSMLTPIRTEAQWKMLIFAHEDKFGMNTISKEKPIGGGSTRMVLSDFSESPEKWNRDVHLRLDKSTGDYSVTLIPNRNLAPGTDLAVTVNGQIAGDFKITGSGYYFKAAGTYMNPLVVFLGALLIGIMFVIMGAAGGLFTAAFQIIVLGTQGMIGINAANMVKPTNLFLTIFSPITGVWGYFKERRLAWPVALCFVSGILIGSFWIGPTYSARYLPMKAYKFYLGFFCLILAVKLWLESTSKGINKKKGIKAIVAKYNEAVKQARAEGRTAEMGAVRIDRFQPMGIDFTFWGEKFRANPITLFFGGIVIGCIASAFGVGGGFMLVPFMTSVMGFPMYLAVPISLCGTFATSIGGVARYALMGYPPDWTMAALIAAGAIIGGKIGPKIQKKLPEVFLKRGLAVLLLLVFLKFTNVLPFLR
;
A
#
# COMPACT_ATOMS: atom_id res chain seq x y z
N MET A 1 -61.87 60.64 38.18
CA MET A 1 -61.04 59.48 37.74
C MET A 1 -59.59 59.95 37.66
N ASN A 2 -58.69 59.27 38.39
CA ASN A 2 -57.44 59.83 38.92
C ASN A 2 -56.35 60.05 37.83
N ARG A 3 -55.82 61.27 37.66
CA ARG A 3 -54.79 61.64 36.64
C ARG A 3 -53.56 60.74 36.67
N LYS A 4 -53.22 60.15 37.82
CA LYS A 4 -52.12 59.19 37.95
C LYS A 4 -52.38 57.87 37.20
N LYS A 5 -53.63 57.38 37.14
CA LYS A 5 -53.96 56.15 36.40
C LYS A 5 -53.92 56.35 34.87
N LEU A 6 -54.24 57.54 34.38
CA LEU A 6 -54.16 57.85 32.94
C LEU A 6 -52.71 57.90 32.45
N PHE A 7 -51.80 58.46 33.28
CA PHE A 7 -50.38 58.55 32.95
C PHE A 7 -49.69 57.17 32.98
N THR A 8 -50.07 56.28 33.92
CA THR A 8 -49.55 54.91 33.95
C THR A 8 -50.06 54.08 32.78
N VAL A 9 -51.32 54.25 32.36
CA VAL A 9 -51.87 53.55 31.18
C VAL A 9 -51.22 54.06 29.89
N LEU A 10 -50.92 55.36 29.78
CA LEU A 10 -50.20 55.93 28.63
C LEU A 10 -48.74 55.43 28.55
N LEU A 11 -48.05 55.31 29.69
CA LEU A 11 -46.68 54.79 29.75
C LEU A 11 -46.59 53.30 29.43
N ILE A 12 -47.60 52.51 29.81
CA ILE A 12 -47.70 51.09 29.44
C ILE A 12 -48.02 50.96 27.93
N TRP A 13 -48.79 51.89 27.35
CA TRP A 13 -49.07 51.90 25.91
C TRP A 13 -47.88 52.36 25.05
N VAL A 14 -47.09 53.34 25.51
CA VAL A 14 -45.86 53.75 24.80
C VAL A 14 -44.76 52.68 24.93
N ALA A 15 -44.72 51.94 26.04
CA ALA A 15 -43.81 50.80 26.21
C ALA A 15 -44.22 49.55 25.39
N SER A 16 -45.51 49.37 25.07
CA SER A 16 -45.99 48.27 24.22
C SER A 16 -45.91 48.54 22.72
N VAL A 17 -45.80 49.82 22.30
CA VAL A 17 -45.58 50.21 20.89
C VAL A 17 -44.09 50.31 20.54
N LEU A 18 -43.20 50.29 21.54
CA LEU A 18 -41.74 50.18 21.39
C LEU A 18 -41.21 48.79 21.78
N TRP A 19 -42.02 47.74 21.63
CA TRP A 19 -41.45 46.41 21.47
C TRP A 19 -40.62 46.44 20.19
N PRO A 20 -39.35 46.00 20.17
CA PRO A 20 -38.66 45.87 18.91
C PRO A 20 -39.49 44.91 18.08
N ILE A 21 -40.15 45.42 17.04
CA ILE A 21 -40.45 44.61 15.86
C ILE A 21 -39.08 44.05 15.52
N GLY A 22 -38.87 42.80 15.92
CA GLY A 22 -37.65 42.08 15.63
C GLY A 22 -37.50 42.24 14.13
N SER A 23 -36.54 43.08 13.73
CA SER A 23 -35.97 43.02 12.41
C SER A 23 -35.83 41.53 12.14
N VAL A 24 -36.54 41.02 11.13
CA VAL A 24 -36.33 39.68 10.61
C VAL A 24 -34.85 39.60 10.34
N THR A 25 -34.12 39.06 11.31
CA THR A 25 -32.70 38.88 11.23
C THR A 25 -32.53 37.93 10.07
N ALA A 26 -31.65 38.30 9.13
CA ALA A 26 -31.23 37.41 8.07
C ALA A 26 -31.01 36.03 8.70
N SER A 27 -31.76 35.02 8.24
CA SER A 27 -31.71 33.65 8.77
C SER A 27 -30.26 33.26 8.99
N GLU A 28 -29.80 33.22 10.25
CA GLU A 28 -28.43 32.82 10.55
C GLU A 28 -28.26 31.37 10.09
N ILE A 29 -27.19 31.09 9.35
CA ILE A 29 -26.85 29.72 9.00
C ILE A 29 -26.41 29.06 10.31
N THR A 30 -27.18 28.09 10.75
CA THR A 30 -26.89 27.33 11.96
C THR A 30 -26.49 25.92 11.57
N GLY A 31 -25.45 25.42 12.21
CA GLY A 31 -25.04 24.02 12.11
C GLY A 31 -24.75 23.48 13.50
N ARG A 32 -25.26 22.29 13.81
CA ARG A 32 -25.03 21.54 15.03
C ARG A 32 -24.55 20.15 14.66
N LEU A 33 -23.49 19.72 15.34
CA LEU A 33 -22.93 18.38 15.20
C LEU A 33 -23.64 17.42 16.14
N SER A 34 -23.81 16.17 15.73
CA SER A 34 -24.38 15.14 16.63
C SER A 34 -23.45 14.77 17.79
N THR A 35 -22.14 14.94 17.60
CA THR A 35 -21.08 14.68 18.59
C THR A 35 -19.83 15.46 18.17
N GLU A 36 -18.96 15.81 19.12
CA GLU A 36 -17.63 16.39 18.83
C GLU A 36 -16.57 15.30 18.64
N GLN A 37 -16.76 14.12 19.25
CA GLN A 37 -15.83 13.00 19.15
C GLN A 37 -16.45 11.86 18.33
N LEU A 38 -15.72 11.38 17.33
CA LEU A 38 -16.16 10.29 16.45
C LEU A 38 -15.11 9.21 16.37
N ARG A 39 -15.52 7.94 16.40
CA ARG A 39 -14.60 6.84 16.13
C ARG A 39 -14.31 6.76 14.63
N ALA A 40 -13.07 6.47 14.24
CA ALA A 40 -12.72 6.32 12.83
C ALA A 40 -13.62 5.26 12.12
N GLY A 41 -14.35 5.68 11.09
CA GLY A 41 -15.30 4.85 10.34
C GLY A 41 -16.75 4.87 10.86
N GLU A 42 -17.06 5.69 11.85
CA GLU A 42 -18.41 5.94 12.35
C GLU A 42 -19.12 7.02 11.53
N ALA A 43 -20.46 6.99 11.48
CA ALA A 43 -21.24 8.00 10.78
C ALA A 43 -21.17 9.35 11.50
N MET A 44 -20.93 10.42 10.74
CA MET A 44 -21.02 11.80 11.22
C MET A 44 -22.32 12.42 10.74
N THR A 45 -23.00 13.17 11.62
CA THR A 45 -24.25 13.85 11.30
C THR A 45 -24.14 15.35 11.62
N VAL A 46 -24.53 16.17 10.65
CA VAL A 46 -24.58 17.63 10.73
C VAL A 46 -26.01 18.05 10.44
N GLN A 47 -26.62 18.77 11.36
CA GLN A 47 -28.00 19.25 11.25
C GLN A 47 -28.06 20.74 11.49
N GLY A 48 -29.05 21.41 10.93
CA GLY A 48 -29.19 22.83 11.17
C GLY A 48 -30.16 23.47 10.20
N ARG A 49 -30.00 24.79 10.04
CA ARG A 49 -30.89 25.60 9.22
C ARG A 49 -30.08 26.55 8.35
N ILE A 50 -30.44 26.64 7.08
CA ILE A 50 -29.96 27.63 6.12
C ILE A 50 -31.12 28.56 5.71
N PRO A 51 -30.85 29.73 5.12
CA PRO A 51 -31.91 30.58 4.60
C PRO A 51 -32.81 29.81 3.61
N PRO A 52 -34.15 29.92 3.72
CA PRO A 52 -35.08 29.25 2.82
C PRO A 52 -34.78 29.52 1.34
N GLY A 53 -34.93 28.49 0.51
CA GLY A 53 -34.66 28.54 -0.93
C GLY A 53 -33.19 28.45 -1.35
N GLU A 54 -32.23 28.49 -0.42
CA GLU A 54 -30.81 28.31 -0.76
C GLU A 54 -30.43 26.84 -1.01
N ASP A 55 -29.36 26.66 -1.81
CA ASP A 55 -28.72 25.36 -1.96
C ASP A 55 -27.76 25.12 -0.78
N LEU A 56 -27.64 23.86 -0.38
CA LEU A 56 -26.82 23.41 0.74
C LEU A 56 -25.45 22.92 0.25
N PHE A 57 -24.40 23.41 0.88
CA PHE A 57 -23.02 22.95 0.74
C PHE A 57 -22.43 22.72 2.12
N VAL A 58 -22.27 21.44 2.48
CA VAL A 58 -21.58 21.04 3.70
C VAL A 58 -20.18 20.58 3.33
N VAL A 59 -19.16 21.33 3.73
CA VAL A 59 -17.75 20.98 3.51
C VAL A 59 -17.18 20.43 4.81
N ILE A 60 -16.67 19.20 4.75
CA ILE A 60 -15.97 18.54 5.85
C ILE A 60 -14.54 18.31 5.41
N ALA A 61 -13.60 19.01 6.03
CA ALA A 61 -12.20 19.01 5.63
C ALA A 61 -11.27 18.83 6.82
N ALA A 62 -10.17 18.12 6.63
CA ALA A 62 -9.13 18.07 7.65
C ALA A 62 -8.57 19.47 7.93
N GLU A 63 -8.51 19.87 9.20
CA GLU A 63 -8.00 21.19 9.60
C GLU A 63 -6.52 21.34 9.29
N LYS A 64 -5.75 20.30 9.61
CA LYS A 64 -4.34 20.24 9.24
C LYS A 64 -4.23 20.09 7.73
N GLY A 65 -3.79 21.16 7.07
CA GLY A 65 -3.50 21.12 5.65
C GLY A 65 -2.24 20.33 5.33
N PHE A 66 -2.03 20.13 4.04
CA PHE A 66 -0.91 19.43 3.45
C PHE A 66 -0.32 20.30 2.34
N GLN A 67 0.98 20.58 2.45
CA GLN A 67 1.80 21.25 1.46
C GLN A 67 2.82 20.27 0.85
N SER A 68 3.47 20.68 -0.25
CA SER A 68 4.48 19.82 -0.90
C SER A 68 5.67 19.52 0.01
N SER A 69 6.03 20.47 0.87
CA SER A 69 7.13 20.41 1.84
C SER A 69 6.93 19.37 2.95
N ASP A 70 5.67 19.04 3.28
CA ASP A 70 5.27 18.03 4.27
C ASP A 70 5.52 16.58 3.84
N SER A 71 5.71 16.34 2.53
CA SER A 71 6.03 15.00 2.05
C SER A 71 7.43 14.59 2.50
N MET A 72 7.54 13.47 3.21
CA MET A 72 8.85 12.92 3.58
C MET A 72 9.58 12.31 2.38
N GLY A 73 8.86 11.83 1.38
CA GLY A 73 9.43 11.18 0.21
C GLY A 73 10.14 12.16 -0.70
N THR A 74 11.44 11.98 -0.93
CA THR A 74 12.25 12.88 -1.78
C THR A 74 11.67 13.10 -3.18
N GLN A 75 11.08 12.06 -3.79
CA GLN A 75 10.49 12.14 -5.13
C GLN A 75 9.13 12.84 -5.13
N GLU A 76 8.25 12.49 -4.18
CA GLU A 76 6.94 13.11 -4.03
C GLU A 76 7.08 14.59 -3.67
N LYS A 77 7.96 14.94 -2.73
CA LYS A 77 8.26 16.32 -2.34
C LYS A 77 8.66 17.18 -3.55
N LYS A 78 9.68 16.74 -4.30
CA LYS A 78 10.14 17.47 -5.51
C LYS A 78 9.02 17.62 -6.54
N LYS A 79 8.34 16.53 -6.87
CA LYS A 79 7.30 16.53 -7.90
C LYS A 79 6.07 17.37 -7.53
N LEU A 80 5.70 17.40 -6.25
CA LEU A 80 4.59 18.23 -5.76
C LEU A 80 5.00 19.71 -5.74
N ALA A 81 6.21 20.02 -5.30
CA ALA A 81 6.74 21.39 -5.32
C ALA A 81 6.83 21.94 -6.75
N ASP A 82 7.35 21.15 -7.70
CA ASP A 82 7.44 21.52 -9.12
C ASP A 82 6.06 21.82 -9.74
N LYS A 83 4.98 21.22 -9.22
CA LYS A 83 3.62 21.37 -9.78
C LYS A 83 2.74 22.38 -9.05
N PHE A 84 2.88 22.48 -7.73
CA PHE A 84 1.94 23.20 -6.86
C PHE A 84 2.63 24.17 -5.89
N GLY A 85 3.97 24.24 -5.89
CA GLY A 85 4.74 25.07 -4.95
C GLY A 85 4.37 24.75 -3.49
N GLU A 86 4.17 25.79 -2.68
CA GLU A 86 3.74 25.70 -1.28
C GLU A 86 2.20 25.83 -1.13
N THR A 87 1.44 25.47 -2.18
CA THR A 87 -0.04 25.45 -2.06
C THR A 87 -0.47 24.44 -1.01
N GLU A 88 -1.31 24.89 -0.07
CA GLU A 88 -1.85 24.06 1.01
C GLU A 88 -3.28 23.63 0.74
N ILE A 89 -3.54 22.33 0.86
CA ILE A 89 -4.90 21.78 0.76
C ILE A 89 -5.21 20.85 1.94
N PRO A 90 -6.47 20.71 2.34
CA PRO A 90 -6.86 19.65 3.26
C PRO A 90 -6.70 18.28 2.56
N PRO A 91 -5.92 17.33 3.12
CA PRO A 91 -5.69 16.03 2.49
C PRO A 91 -6.95 15.16 2.41
N THR A 92 -7.89 15.38 3.32
CA THR A 92 -9.24 14.80 3.31
C THR A 92 -10.25 15.94 3.14
N CYS A 93 -11.11 15.85 2.14
CA CYS A 93 -12.15 16.85 1.89
C CYS A 93 -13.40 16.18 1.30
N TYR A 94 -14.54 16.38 1.95
CA TYR A 94 -15.86 15.99 1.50
C TYR A 94 -16.70 17.25 1.31
N ILE A 95 -17.43 17.32 0.20
CA ILE A 95 -18.37 18.38 -0.14
C ILE A 95 -19.70 17.67 -0.42
N VAL A 96 -20.61 17.73 0.55
CA VAL A 96 -21.96 17.17 0.42
C VAL A 96 -22.92 18.27 0.04
N THR A 97 -23.68 18.07 -1.04
CA THR A 97 -24.57 19.09 -1.57
C THR A 97 -25.79 18.49 -2.28
N ASN A 98 -26.91 19.22 -2.26
CA ASN A 98 -28.08 18.94 -3.10
C ASN A 98 -27.88 19.39 -4.56
N ARG A 99 -26.75 20.05 -4.87
CA ARG A 99 -26.43 20.57 -6.21
C ARG A 99 -25.04 20.11 -6.68
N PRO A 100 -24.80 18.79 -6.80
CA PRO A 100 -23.49 18.24 -7.18
C PRO A 100 -23.07 18.64 -8.60
N ASP A 101 -24.04 18.90 -9.49
CA ASP A 101 -23.87 19.34 -10.87
C ASP A 101 -23.16 20.70 -10.96
N ALA A 102 -23.19 21.53 -9.90
CA ALA A 102 -22.47 22.79 -9.87
C ALA A 102 -20.94 22.59 -9.79
N LEU A 103 -20.49 21.51 -9.16
CA LEU A 103 -19.08 21.25 -8.86
C LEU A 103 -18.46 20.17 -9.73
N ALA A 104 -19.27 19.22 -10.20
CA ALA A 104 -18.81 18.11 -11.00
C ALA A 104 -19.84 17.73 -12.07
N HIS A 105 -19.42 16.98 -13.07
CA HIS A 105 -20.31 16.44 -14.09
C HIS A 105 -20.08 14.95 -14.25
N PRO A 106 -21.15 14.14 -14.41
CA PRO A 106 -21.02 12.72 -14.64
C PRO A 106 -20.43 12.48 -16.04
N GLN A 107 -19.41 11.62 -16.11
CA GLN A 107 -18.79 11.20 -17.36
C GLN A 107 -18.67 9.67 -17.38
N MET A 108 -19.09 9.02 -18.45
CA MET A 108 -18.88 7.59 -18.65
C MET A 108 -17.47 7.35 -19.18
N ILE A 109 -16.68 6.56 -18.45
CA ILE A 109 -15.36 6.13 -18.89
C ILE A 109 -15.32 4.63 -19.01
N SER A 110 -14.94 4.16 -20.20
CA SER A 110 -14.68 2.75 -20.42
C SER A 110 -13.43 2.30 -19.68
N ARG A 111 -13.59 1.33 -18.80
CA ARG A 111 -12.51 0.70 -18.05
C ARG A 111 -12.46 -0.79 -18.34
N GLY A 112 -11.36 -1.43 -17.94
CA GLY A 112 -11.10 -2.83 -18.27
C GLY A 112 -10.10 -2.99 -19.41
N LYS A 113 -9.96 -4.22 -19.91
CA LYS A 113 -9.03 -4.57 -20.99
C LYS A 113 -9.71 -4.46 -22.36
N TRP A 114 -8.92 -4.55 -23.44
CA TRP A 114 -9.37 -4.29 -24.81
C TRP A 114 -10.43 -5.28 -25.35
N PHE A 115 -10.62 -6.46 -24.73
CA PHE A 115 -11.52 -7.51 -25.23
C PHE A 115 -12.75 -7.78 -24.32
N PRO A 116 -13.96 -8.01 -24.88
CA PRO A 116 -15.14 -8.46 -24.13
C PRO A 116 -14.91 -9.86 -23.53
N PRO A 117 -15.49 -10.24 -22.36
CA PRO A 117 -16.40 -9.51 -21.47
C PRO A 117 -15.71 -8.61 -20.42
N PHE A 118 -14.42 -8.30 -20.60
CA PHE A 118 -13.60 -7.63 -19.57
C PHE A 118 -13.52 -6.10 -19.71
N ARG A 119 -14.25 -5.54 -20.68
CA ARG A 119 -14.49 -4.10 -20.84
C ARG A 119 -15.83 -3.76 -20.18
N TYR A 120 -15.83 -2.77 -19.30
CA TYR A 120 -17.02 -2.33 -18.58
C TYR A 120 -16.95 -0.81 -18.40
N ASP A 121 -18.09 -0.15 -18.52
CA ASP A 121 -18.14 1.30 -18.37
C ASP A 121 -18.40 1.67 -16.92
N VAL A 122 -17.73 2.74 -16.48
CA VAL A 122 -17.84 3.27 -15.14
C VAL A 122 -18.21 4.73 -15.26
N LYS A 123 -19.28 5.13 -14.59
CA LYS A 123 -19.58 6.54 -14.39
C LYS A 123 -18.56 7.13 -13.42
N ILE A 124 -17.96 8.25 -13.76
CA ILE A 124 -17.11 9.02 -12.86
C ILE A 124 -17.73 10.39 -12.65
N ASN A 125 -17.58 10.95 -11.46
CA ASN A 125 -17.95 12.33 -11.20
C ASN A 125 -16.73 13.23 -11.45
N LYS A 126 -16.68 13.89 -12.61
CA LYS A 126 -15.53 14.68 -13.05
C LYS A 126 -15.66 16.12 -12.52
N ILE A 127 -14.73 16.52 -11.66
CA ILE A 127 -14.72 17.83 -11.01
C ILE A 127 -14.46 18.93 -12.06
N LYS A 128 -15.26 19.99 -12.00
CA LYS A 128 -15.15 21.14 -12.92
C LYS A 128 -13.93 21.99 -12.58
N PRO A 129 -13.29 22.64 -13.57
CA PRO A 129 -12.28 23.66 -13.32
C PRO A 129 -12.85 24.80 -12.46
N TRP A 130 -11.99 25.45 -11.65
CA TRP A 130 -12.39 26.55 -10.76
C TRP A 130 -13.16 27.65 -11.49
N THR A 131 -12.71 28.00 -12.71
CA THR A 131 -13.32 29.02 -13.57
C THR A 131 -14.76 28.72 -13.97
N LYS A 132 -15.18 27.45 -13.97
CA LYS A 132 -16.53 27.00 -14.32
C LYS A 132 -17.48 26.91 -13.12
N ILE A 133 -16.99 27.13 -11.90
CA ILE A 133 -17.81 27.16 -10.68
C ILE A 133 -18.33 28.59 -10.48
N PRO A 134 -19.63 28.81 -10.25
CA PRO A 134 -20.19 30.14 -9.98
C PRO A 134 -19.55 30.83 -8.75
N PRO A 135 -19.29 32.15 -8.78
CA PRO A 135 -18.67 32.87 -7.65
C PRO A 135 -19.39 32.68 -6.31
N LYS A 136 -20.74 32.69 -6.30
CA LYS A 136 -21.55 32.45 -5.08
C LYS A 136 -21.26 31.09 -4.44
N ILE A 137 -20.99 30.07 -5.26
CA ILE A 137 -20.68 28.72 -4.78
C ILE A 137 -19.23 28.67 -4.28
N ARG A 138 -18.29 29.37 -4.93
CA ARG A 138 -16.88 29.40 -4.49
C ARG A 138 -16.74 29.93 -3.06
N SER A 139 -17.53 30.92 -2.66
CA SER A 139 -17.55 31.42 -1.28
C SER A 139 -18.08 30.43 -0.25
N MET A 140 -18.81 29.39 -0.68
CA MET A 140 -19.36 28.34 0.18
C MET A 140 -18.39 27.16 0.38
N LEU A 141 -17.25 27.12 -0.32
CA LEU A 141 -16.32 25.98 -0.32
C LEU A 141 -15.16 26.07 0.70
N THR A 142 -15.32 26.84 1.78
CA THR A 142 -14.31 26.99 2.84
C THR A 142 -13.85 25.63 3.39
N PRO A 143 -12.53 25.36 3.53
CA PRO A 143 -11.39 26.29 3.50
C PRO A 143 -10.80 26.60 2.12
N ILE A 144 -11.40 26.13 1.03
CA ILE A 144 -10.84 26.25 -0.32
C ILE A 144 -11.19 27.62 -0.92
N ARG A 145 -10.19 28.46 -1.15
CA ARG A 145 -10.39 29.86 -1.57
C ARG A 145 -9.77 30.20 -2.92
N THR A 146 -8.77 29.44 -3.36
CA THR A 146 -7.96 29.79 -4.54
C THR A 146 -8.05 28.74 -5.65
N GLU A 147 -7.81 29.18 -6.88
CA GLU A 147 -7.71 28.27 -8.03
C GLU A 147 -6.56 27.26 -7.87
N ALA A 148 -5.43 27.67 -7.26
CA ALA A 148 -4.29 26.79 -7.01
C ALA A 148 -4.68 25.63 -6.07
N GLN A 149 -5.37 25.95 -4.97
CA GLN A 149 -5.90 24.94 -4.03
C GLN A 149 -6.87 23.98 -4.73
N TRP A 150 -7.79 24.52 -5.54
CA TRP A 150 -8.73 23.69 -6.29
C TRP A 150 -8.04 22.77 -7.30
N LYS A 151 -7.03 23.26 -8.03
CA LYS A 151 -6.21 22.46 -8.94
C LYS A 151 -5.48 21.33 -8.22
N MET A 152 -4.91 21.62 -7.05
CA MET A 152 -4.22 20.61 -6.24
C MET A 152 -5.20 19.58 -5.65
N LEU A 153 -6.42 19.99 -5.26
CA LEU A 153 -7.48 19.08 -4.81
C LEU A 153 -7.96 18.16 -5.93
N ILE A 154 -8.19 18.68 -7.13
CA ILE A 154 -8.49 17.88 -8.31
C ILE A 154 -7.38 16.85 -8.54
N PHE A 155 -6.12 17.28 -8.46
CA PHE A 155 -4.99 16.36 -8.57
C PHE A 155 -5.02 15.28 -7.48
N ALA A 156 -5.25 15.65 -6.21
CA ALA A 156 -5.29 14.73 -5.09
C ALA A 156 -6.44 13.70 -5.21
N HIS A 157 -7.59 14.08 -5.77
CA HIS A 157 -8.82 13.28 -5.78
C HIS A 157 -9.15 12.62 -7.13
N GLU A 158 -8.56 13.07 -8.24
CA GLU A 158 -8.81 12.52 -9.59
C GLU A 158 -7.57 11.94 -10.28
N ASP A 159 -6.36 12.44 -9.99
CA ASP A 159 -5.15 11.98 -10.67
C ASP A 159 -4.64 10.65 -10.11
N LYS A 160 -4.18 9.76 -10.99
CA LYS A 160 -3.69 8.41 -10.62
C LYS A 160 -2.52 8.45 -9.64
N PHE A 161 -1.74 9.54 -9.62
CA PHE A 161 -0.60 9.73 -8.72
C PHE A 161 -0.96 10.56 -7.48
N GLY A 162 -1.86 11.55 -7.58
CA GLY A 162 -2.37 12.27 -6.40
C GLY A 162 -3.20 11.38 -5.49
N MET A 163 -4.05 10.53 -6.06
CA MET A 163 -4.76 9.47 -5.35
C MET A 163 -3.77 8.43 -4.80
N ASN A 164 -3.93 8.05 -3.53
CA ASN A 164 -3.01 7.24 -2.70
C ASN A 164 -1.71 7.93 -2.27
N THR A 165 -1.46 9.16 -2.68
CA THR A 165 -0.33 9.96 -2.18
C THR A 165 -0.85 10.97 -1.18
N ILE A 166 -1.76 11.84 -1.61
CA ILE A 166 -2.37 12.88 -0.76
C ILE A 166 -3.70 12.37 -0.23
N SER A 167 -4.69 12.19 -1.10
CA SER A 167 -5.97 11.60 -0.72
C SER A 167 -5.83 10.09 -0.57
N LYS A 168 -6.15 9.56 0.61
CA LYS A 168 -6.03 8.13 0.94
C LYS A 168 -7.33 7.35 0.72
N GLU A 169 -8.39 8.05 0.34
CA GLU A 169 -9.67 7.43 0.05
C GLU A 169 -9.84 7.17 -1.45
N LYS A 170 -10.42 6.01 -1.77
CA LYS A 170 -10.76 5.61 -3.13
C LYS A 170 -12.24 5.25 -3.21
N PRO A 171 -12.90 5.53 -4.33
CA PRO A 171 -14.28 5.14 -4.53
C PRO A 171 -14.39 3.62 -4.67
N ILE A 172 -15.43 3.05 -4.07
CA ILE A 172 -15.77 1.63 -4.20
C ILE A 172 -16.45 1.42 -5.56
N GLY A 173 -15.97 0.48 -6.38
CA GLY A 173 -16.60 0.12 -7.66
C GLY A 173 -16.35 1.08 -8.84
N GLY A 174 -15.43 2.02 -8.70
CA GLY A 174 -15.01 2.95 -9.76
C GLY A 174 -15.60 4.35 -9.59
N GLY A 175 -14.88 5.39 -10.04
CA GLY A 175 -15.21 6.81 -9.80
C GLY A 175 -13.95 7.69 -9.71
N SER A 176 -14.13 9.00 -9.54
CA SER A 176 -13.17 9.89 -8.84
C SER A 176 -13.34 9.70 -7.32
N THR A 177 -12.39 10.11 -6.47
CA THR A 177 -12.55 10.00 -5.00
C THR A 177 -13.85 10.67 -4.52
N ARG A 178 -14.36 10.23 -3.35
CA ARG A 178 -15.56 10.72 -2.63
C ARG A 178 -15.43 12.19 -2.16
N MET A 179 -15.08 13.11 -3.06
CA MET A 179 -14.94 14.53 -2.74
C MET A 179 -16.26 15.27 -2.91
N VAL A 180 -16.97 15.11 -4.04
CA VAL A 180 -18.27 15.75 -4.29
C VAL A 180 -19.36 14.70 -4.20
N LEU A 181 -20.22 14.84 -3.20
CA LEU A 181 -21.21 13.86 -2.77
C LEU A 181 -22.62 14.46 -2.77
N SER A 182 -23.60 13.61 -3.05
CA SER A 182 -25.02 13.94 -2.99
C SER A 182 -25.77 12.80 -2.29
N ASP A 183 -27.05 13.01 -2.02
CA ASP A 183 -27.88 11.96 -1.44
C ASP A 183 -27.88 10.68 -2.30
N PHE A 184 -27.80 9.52 -1.64
CA PHE A 184 -27.80 8.23 -2.34
C PHE A 184 -29.13 7.93 -3.04
N SER A 185 -30.26 8.37 -2.49
CA SER A 185 -31.58 8.13 -3.09
C SER A 185 -31.77 8.94 -4.37
N GLU A 186 -31.17 10.13 -4.46
CA GLU A 186 -31.21 10.97 -5.67
C GLU A 186 -30.19 10.53 -6.73
N SER A 187 -28.97 10.15 -6.32
CA SER A 187 -27.92 9.69 -7.22
C SER A 187 -27.28 8.40 -6.69
N PRO A 188 -27.89 7.21 -6.99
CA PRO A 188 -27.50 5.92 -6.43
C PRO A 188 -26.19 5.40 -7.04
N GLU A 189 -25.08 5.98 -6.58
CA GLU A 189 -23.73 5.61 -6.99
C GLU A 189 -22.98 4.97 -5.82
N LYS A 190 -22.06 4.04 -6.12
CA LYS A 190 -21.32 3.32 -5.08
C LYS A 190 -20.49 4.22 -4.18
N TRP A 191 -20.08 5.40 -4.67
CA TRP A 191 -19.35 6.40 -3.87
C TRP A 191 -20.27 7.25 -2.98
N ASN A 192 -21.58 7.28 -3.24
CA ASN A 192 -22.58 7.96 -2.41
C ASN A 192 -23.29 7.02 -1.44
N ARG A 193 -23.02 5.70 -1.47
CA ARG A 193 -23.78 4.67 -0.73
C ARG A 193 -24.09 5.02 0.73
N ASP A 194 -23.12 5.58 1.43
CA ASP A 194 -23.22 5.88 2.86
C ASP A 194 -23.51 7.36 3.13
N VAL A 195 -24.12 8.07 2.18
CA VAL A 195 -24.44 9.50 2.25
C VAL A 195 -25.94 9.69 2.23
N HIS A 196 -26.46 10.33 3.27
CA HIS A 196 -27.85 10.73 3.39
C HIS A 196 -27.91 12.25 3.54
N LEU A 197 -28.62 12.92 2.64
CA LEU A 197 -28.86 14.35 2.68
C LEU A 197 -30.37 14.61 2.58
N ARG A 198 -30.89 15.32 3.58
CA ARG A 198 -32.25 15.85 3.59
C ARG A 198 -32.17 17.36 3.71
N LEU A 199 -32.84 18.07 2.81
CA LEU A 199 -32.97 19.52 2.82
C LEU A 199 -34.44 19.88 2.55
N ASP A 200 -35.08 20.56 3.49
CA ASP A 200 -36.36 21.20 3.25
C ASP A 200 -36.11 22.63 2.74
N LYS A 201 -36.34 22.86 1.44
CA LYS A 201 -36.12 24.17 0.83
C LYS A 201 -37.10 25.24 1.32
N SER A 202 -38.25 24.85 1.86
CA SER A 202 -39.27 25.78 2.34
C SER A 202 -38.95 26.31 3.74
N THR A 203 -38.47 25.44 4.63
CA THR A 203 -38.11 25.82 6.01
C THR A 203 -36.63 26.16 6.15
N GLY A 204 -35.78 25.66 5.27
CA GLY A 204 -34.32 25.75 5.35
C GLY A 204 -33.68 24.67 6.23
N ASP A 205 -34.46 23.77 6.82
CA ASP A 205 -33.94 22.73 7.71
C ASP A 205 -33.21 21.64 6.93
N TYR A 206 -32.05 21.22 7.42
CA TYR A 206 -31.26 20.18 6.78
C TYR A 206 -30.69 19.16 7.77
N SER A 207 -30.41 17.96 7.24
CA SER A 207 -29.67 16.90 7.91
C SER A 207 -28.77 16.21 6.90
N VAL A 208 -27.47 16.19 7.19
CA VAL A 208 -26.46 15.50 6.38
C VAL A 208 -25.79 14.45 7.25
N THR A 209 -25.81 13.21 6.80
CA THR A 209 -25.11 12.09 7.43
C THR A 209 -24.18 11.44 6.41
N LEU A 210 -22.93 11.21 6.80
CA LEU A 210 -21.98 10.45 5.97
C LEU A 210 -21.02 9.62 6.81
N ILE A 211 -20.51 8.53 6.23
CA ILE A 211 -19.41 7.76 6.82
C ILE A 211 -18.09 8.17 6.16
N PRO A 212 -17.13 8.76 6.90
CA PRO A 212 -15.82 9.15 6.38
C PRO A 212 -14.93 7.92 6.19
N ASN A 213 -13.76 8.11 5.59
CA ASN A 213 -12.76 7.05 5.46
C ASN A 213 -12.42 6.40 6.82
N ARG A 214 -12.65 5.08 6.93
CA ARG A 214 -12.37 4.27 8.13
C ARG A 214 -10.92 4.30 8.61
N ASN A 215 -9.98 4.69 7.75
CA ASN A 215 -8.55 4.73 8.02
C ASN A 215 -8.02 6.15 8.31
N LEU A 216 -8.88 7.10 8.67
CA LEU A 216 -8.43 8.40 9.19
C LEU A 216 -7.55 8.20 10.43
N ALA A 217 -6.46 8.94 10.52
CA ALA A 217 -5.54 8.80 11.64
C ALA A 217 -6.21 9.24 12.96
N PRO A 218 -5.91 8.59 14.09
CA PRO A 218 -6.40 9.06 15.38
C PRO A 218 -5.84 10.44 15.69
N GLY A 219 -6.67 11.33 16.24
CA GLY A 219 -6.36 12.73 16.48
C GLY A 219 -6.41 13.61 15.23
N THR A 220 -7.09 13.17 14.16
CA THR A 220 -7.39 14.05 13.02
C THR A 220 -8.60 14.91 13.37
N ASP A 221 -8.47 16.23 13.25
CA ASP A 221 -9.57 17.17 13.40
C ASP A 221 -10.17 17.50 12.03
N LEU A 222 -11.50 17.39 11.92
CA LEU A 222 -12.25 17.65 10.69
C LEU A 222 -13.16 18.86 10.91
N ALA A 223 -12.79 20.02 10.37
CA ALA A 223 -13.65 21.19 10.37
C ALA A 223 -14.85 21.00 9.44
N VAL A 224 -16.01 21.42 9.92
CA VAL A 224 -17.28 21.41 9.22
C VAL A 224 -17.68 22.86 8.93
N THR A 225 -17.93 23.15 7.66
CA THR A 225 -18.54 24.41 7.24
C THR A 225 -19.83 24.16 6.48
N VAL A 226 -20.80 25.04 6.68
CA VAL A 226 -22.12 25.01 6.05
C VAL A 226 -22.30 26.32 5.32
N ASN A 227 -22.42 26.26 3.99
CA ASN A 227 -22.47 27.42 3.10
C ASN A 227 -21.35 28.46 3.38
N GLY A 228 -20.17 27.97 3.77
CA GLY A 228 -18.98 28.79 4.05
C GLY A 228 -18.85 29.28 5.51
N GLN A 229 -19.87 29.09 6.35
CA GLN A 229 -19.82 29.41 7.79
C GLN A 229 -19.39 28.20 8.63
N ILE A 230 -18.62 28.42 9.68
CA ILE A 230 -18.13 27.34 10.56
C ILE A 230 -19.29 26.79 11.39
N ALA A 231 -19.49 25.48 11.34
CA ALA A 231 -20.50 24.78 12.14
C ALA A 231 -19.89 24.05 13.35
N GLY A 232 -18.59 23.73 13.31
CA GLY A 232 -17.85 23.05 14.36
C GLY A 232 -16.79 22.11 13.78
N ASP A 233 -16.18 21.31 14.64
CA ASP A 233 -15.15 20.34 14.28
C ASP A 233 -15.46 18.95 14.87
N PHE A 234 -15.11 17.91 14.12
CA PHE A 234 -15.11 16.53 14.60
C PHE A 234 -13.70 16.08 14.90
N LYS A 235 -13.48 15.59 16.13
CA LYS A 235 -12.23 14.97 16.55
C LYS A 235 -12.28 13.46 16.38
N ILE A 236 -11.43 12.94 15.50
CA ILE A 236 -11.37 11.50 15.21
C ILE A 236 -10.61 10.75 16.30
N THR A 237 -11.27 9.80 16.95
CA THR A 237 -10.70 8.87 17.92
C THR A 237 -10.32 7.54 17.25
N GLY A 238 -9.36 6.83 17.87
CA GLY A 238 -8.83 5.58 17.32
C GLY A 238 -9.85 4.45 17.32
N SER A 239 -9.99 3.74 16.20
CA SER A 239 -10.84 2.54 16.12
C SER A 239 -10.15 1.24 16.55
N GLY A 240 -8.85 1.29 16.82
CA GLY A 240 -8.01 0.16 17.24
C GLY A 240 -6.53 0.54 17.14
N TYR A 241 -5.63 -0.44 16.96
CA TYR A 241 -4.22 -0.17 16.72
C TYR A 241 -4.02 0.44 15.32
N TYR A 242 -3.42 1.63 15.26
CA TYR A 242 -3.16 2.34 14.01
C TYR A 242 -1.68 2.22 13.61
N PHE A 243 -1.43 1.58 12.48
CA PHE A 243 -0.08 1.50 11.91
C PHE A 243 0.23 2.79 11.17
N LYS A 244 0.95 3.71 11.83
CA LYS A 244 1.19 5.09 11.34
C LYS A 244 1.83 5.13 9.96
N ALA A 245 2.86 4.31 9.73
CA ALA A 245 3.55 4.28 8.44
C ALA A 245 2.73 3.55 7.37
N ALA A 246 1.95 2.53 7.76
CA ALA A 246 1.05 1.84 6.86
C ALA A 246 -0.25 2.62 6.53
N GLY A 247 -0.63 3.60 7.36
CA GLY A 247 -1.84 4.41 7.19
C GLY A 247 -3.14 3.60 7.29
N THR A 248 -3.20 2.62 8.20
CA THR A 248 -4.38 1.75 8.33
C THR A 248 -4.56 1.25 9.76
N TYR A 249 -5.82 1.07 10.16
CA TYR A 249 -6.13 0.30 11.36
C TYR A 249 -6.02 -1.18 11.06
N MET A 250 -5.36 -1.92 11.94
CA MET A 250 -5.32 -3.37 11.88
C MET A 250 -4.98 -3.96 13.24
N ASN A 251 -5.55 -5.13 13.55
CA ASN A 251 -5.16 -5.87 14.73
C ASN A 251 -3.72 -6.42 14.56
N PRO A 252 -2.76 -6.12 15.46
CA PRO A 252 -1.40 -6.66 15.42
C PRO A 252 -1.33 -8.19 15.31
N LEU A 253 -2.30 -8.91 15.88
CA LEU A 253 -2.38 -10.37 15.77
C LEU A 253 -2.63 -10.85 14.34
N VAL A 254 -3.42 -10.11 13.56
CA VAL A 254 -3.67 -10.46 12.14
C VAL A 254 -2.38 -10.32 11.35
N VAL A 255 -1.58 -9.27 11.61
CA VAL A 255 -0.27 -9.07 11.00
C VAL A 255 0.65 -10.24 11.34
N PHE A 256 0.74 -10.60 12.61
CA PHE A 256 1.58 -11.69 13.08
C PHE A 256 1.16 -13.06 12.51
N LEU A 257 -0.13 -13.41 12.58
CA LEU A 257 -0.65 -14.69 12.08
C LEU A 257 -0.53 -14.82 10.56
N GLY A 258 -0.80 -13.73 9.83
CA GLY A 258 -0.58 -13.70 8.39
C GLY A 258 0.89 -13.88 8.04
N ALA A 259 1.80 -13.22 8.75
CA ALA A 259 3.23 -13.39 8.57
C ALA A 259 3.73 -14.79 8.95
N LEU A 260 3.14 -15.40 9.99
CA LEU A 260 3.41 -16.79 10.37
C LEU A 260 3.08 -17.75 9.24
N LEU A 261 1.89 -17.61 8.65
CA LEU A 261 1.46 -18.42 7.52
C LEU A 261 2.37 -18.20 6.30
N ILE A 262 2.74 -16.94 6.01
CA ILE A 262 3.69 -16.62 4.93
C ILE A 262 5.07 -17.20 5.21
N GLY A 263 5.54 -17.20 6.45
CA GLY A 263 6.81 -17.82 6.85
C GLY A 263 6.80 -19.34 6.65
N ILE A 264 5.70 -20.01 7.00
CA ILE A 264 5.50 -21.44 6.73
C ILE A 264 5.56 -21.70 5.22
N MET A 265 4.81 -20.91 4.45
CA MET A 265 4.78 -20.98 3.00
C MET A 265 6.14 -20.68 2.34
N PHE A 266 6.93 -19.79 2.94
CA PHE A 266 8.26 -19.42 2.46
C PHE A 266 9.21 -20.63 2.48
N VAL A 267 9.22 -21.39 3.57
CA VAL A 267 10.02 -22.62 3.67
C VAL A 267 9.58 -23.64 2.63
N ILE A 268 8.27 -23.77 2.47
CA ILE A 268 7.63 -24.74 1.59
C ILE A 268 7.95 -24.47 0.11
N MET A 269 7.88 -23.20 -0.33
CA MET A 269 8.12 -22.80 -1.72
C MET A 269 9.59 -22.52 -2.03
N GLY A 270 10.38 -22.20 -1.01
CA GLY A 270 11.64 -21.48 -1.14
C GLY A 270 11.41 -20.02 -1.57
N ALA A 271 12.31 -19.12 -1.17
CA ALA A 271 12.72 -17.85 -1.82
C ALA A 271 11.66 -16.83 -2.37
N ALA A 272 10.35 -17.10 -2.27
CA ALA A 272 9.25 -16.32 -2.84
C ALA A 272 8.38 -15.61 -1.78
N GLY A 273 8.84 -15.58 -0.53
CA GLY A 273 8.09 -15.06 0.62
C GLY A 273 7.75 -13.59 0.47
N GLY A 274 8.68 -12.79 -0.07
CA GLY A 274 8.44 -11.38 -0.33
C GLY A 274 7.29 -11.09 -1.29
N LEU A 275 6.99 -12.00 -2.25
CA LEU A 275 5.81 -11.87 -3.13
C LEU A 275 4.51 -11.99 -2.32
N PHE A 276 4.46 -12.94 -1.39
CA PHE A 276 3.29 -13.14 -0.53
C PHE A 276 3.16 -12.06 0.54
N THR A 277 4.26 -11.58 1.12
CA THR A 277 4.21 -10.46 2.06
C THR A 277 3.67 -9.20 1.39
N ALA A 278 4.12 -8.92 0.16
CA ALA A 278 3.55 -7.83 -0.64
C ALA A 278 2.06 -8.02 -0.93
N ALA A 279 1.65 -9.23 -1.33
CA ALA A 279 0.25 -9.57 -1.53
C ALA A 279 -0.58 -9.37 -0.25
N PHE A 280 -0.08 -9.84 0.88
CA PHE A 280 -0.72 -9.75 2.18
C PHE A 280 -0.89 -8.30 2.65
N GLN A 281 0.15 -7.47 2.57
CA GLN A 281 0.06 -6.04 2.94
C GLN A 281 -0.95 -5.29 2.07
N ILE A 282 -0.99 -5.59 0.77
CA ILE A 282 -1.87 -4.91 -0.17
C ILE A 282 -3.33 -5.38 -0.07
N ILE A 283 -3.55 -6.69 0.07
CA ILE A 283 -4.87 -7.31 -0.02
C ILE A 283 -5.55 -7.40 1.33
N VAL A 284 -4.81 -7.83 2.36
CA VAL A 284 -5.36 -8.10 3.69
C VAL A 284 -5.21 -6.89 4.59
N LEU A 285 -4.00 -6.31 4.66
CA LEU A 285 -3.78 -5.14 5.54
C LEU A 285 -4.35 -3.85 4.95
N GLY A 286 -4.40 -3.75 3.62
CA GLY A 286 -4.94 -2.55 2.95
C GLY A 286 -4.05 -1.32 3.13
N THR A 287 -2.73 -1.49 3.21
CA THR A 287 -1.75 -0.41 3.43
C THR A 287 -1.95 0.77 2.47
N GLN A 288 -2.26 1.95 3.04
CA GLN A 288 -2.48 3.21 2.31
C GLN A 288 -1.24 4.12 2.28
N GLY A 289 -0.29 3.88 3.18
CA GLY A 289 0.89 4.73 3.39
C GLY A 289 0.57 6.08 4.00
N MET A 290 1.60 6.79 4.47
CA MET A 290 1.47 8.15 5.01
C MET A 290 1.02 9.16 3.96
N ILE A 291 0.35 10.23 4.40
CA ILE A 291 -0.01 11.37 3.56
C ILE A 291 1.28 11.96 2.93
N GLY A 292 1.21 12.28 1.65
CA GLY A 292 2.35 12.75 0.86
C GLY A 292 3.26 11.64 0.33
N ILE A 293 3.02 10.36 0.63
CA ILE A 293 3.84 9.24 0.17
C ILE A 293 3.00 8.23 -0.61
N ASN A 294 3.53 7.74 -1.74
CA ASN A 294 2.90 6.65 -2.46
C ASN A 294 2.89 5.38 -1.60
N ALA A 295 1.71 4.79 -1.37
CA ALA A 295 1.55 3.55 -0.61
C ALA A 295 2.54 2.43 -1.00
N ALA A 296 2.93 2.34 -2.29
CA ALA A 296 3.85 1.32 -2.75
C ALA A 296 5.25 1.50 -2.17
N ASN A 297 5.67 2.75 -1.97
CA ASN A 297 6.97 3.10 -1.40
C ASN A 297 7.04 2.80 0.11
N MET A 298 5.91 2.57 0.77
CA MET A 298 5.84 2.12 2.18
C MET A 298 5.79 0.58 2.31
N VAL A 299 5.15 -0.09 1.35
CA VAL A 299 5.05 -1.57 1.32
C VAL A 299 6.41 -2.21 1.04
N LYS A 300 7.16 -1.68 0.06
CA LYS A 300 8.46 -2.22 -0.38
C LYS A 300 9.49 -2.37 0.77
N PRO A 301 9.84 -1.31 1.54
CA PRO A 301 10.81 -1.42 2.63
C PRO A 301 10.33 -2.33 3.75
N THR A 302 9.03 -2.31 4.08
CA THR A 302 8.48 -3.18 5.13
C THR A 302 8.57 -4.67 4.75
N ASN A 303 8.36 -5.00 3.46
CA ASN A 303 8.56 -6.37 2.97
C ASN A 303 10.03 -6.79 2.95
N LEU A 304 10.94 -5.90 2.55
CA LEU A 304 12.38 -6.19 2.56
C LEU A 304 12.89 -6.47 3.97
N PHE A 305 12.29 -5.85 5.00
CA PHE A 305 12.67 -6.10 6.38
C PHE A 305 12.44 -7.57 6.81
N LEU A 306 11.37 -8.22 6.33
CA LEU A 306 11.15 -9.67 6.55
C LEU A 306 12.31 -10.49 6.02
N THR A 307 12.84 -10.12 4.85
CA THR A 307 13.88 -10.87 4.17
C THR A 307 15.29 -10.56 4.69
N ILE A 308 15.43 -9.71 5.73
CA ILE A 308 16.69 -9.53 6.46
C ILE A 308 16.90 -10.68 7.46
N PHE A 309 15.93 -10.98 8.32
CA PHE A 309 16.16 -11.90 9.45
C PHE A 309 16.12 -13.38 9.07
N SER A 310 15.28 -13.75 8.10
CA SER A 310 15.16 -15.15 7.68
C SER A 310 16.49 -15.72 7.14
N PRO A 311 17.23 -15.02 6.25
CA PRO A 311 18.51 -15.53 5.74
C PRO A 311 19.65 -15.57 6.75
N ILE A 312 19.69 -14.69 7.75
CA ILE A 312 20.83 -14.60 8.70
C ILE A 312 21.12 -15.96 9.35
N THR A 313 20.07 -16.62 9.85
CA THR A 313 20.20 -17.93 10.51
C THR A 313 20.76 -19.01 9.58
N GLY A 314 20.34 -19.00 8.31
CA GLY A 314 20.84 -19.92 7.29
C GLY A 314 22.28 -19.63 6.88
N VAL A 315 22.60 -18.36 6.58
CA VAL A 315 23.96 -17.93 6.20
C VAL A 315 24.97 -18.29 7.29
N TRP A 316 24.63 -18.02 8.56
CA TRP A 316 25.51 -18.34 9.69
C TRP A 316 25.81 -19.84 9.79
N GLY A 317 24.79 -20.69 9.62
CA GLY A 317 24.96 -22.14 9.59
C GLY A 317 25.90 -22.59 8.48
N TYR A 318 25.67 -22.14 7.24
CA TYR A 318 26.52 -22.51 6.09
C TYR A 318 27.94 -21.96 6.19
N PHE A 319 28.11 -20.78 6.80
CA PHE A 319 29.42 -20.20 7.07
C PHE A 319 30.20 -21.06 8.09
N LYS A 320 29.56 -21.43 9.20
CA LYS A 320 30.16 -22.32 10.21
C LYS A 320 30.49 -23.70 9.64
N GLU A 321 29.66 -24.22 8.74
CA GLU A 321 29.89 -25.49 8.04
C GLU A 321 30.94 -25.40 6.91
N ARG A 322 31.54 -24.22 6.65
CA ARG A 322 32.48 -23.96 5.54
C ARG A 322 31.93 -24.31 4.15
N ARG A 323 30.61 -24.33 3.99
CA ARG A 323 29.92 -24.67 2.73
C ARG A 323 29.66 -23.47 1.82
N LEU A 324 29.96 -22.26 2.28
CA LEU A 324 29.79 -21.04 1.51
C LEU A 324 31.03 -20.77 0.63
N ALA A 325 30.82 -20.70 -0.69
CA ALA A 325 31.82 -20.20 -1.62
C ALA A 325 31.94 -18.68 -1.48
N TRP A 326 32.68 -18.22 -0.46
CA TRP A 326 32.67 -16.82 -0.05
C TRP A 326 33.17 -15.82 -1.12
N PRO A 327 34.16 -16.12 -2.00
CA PRO A 327 34.57 -15.14 -3.02
C PRO A 327 33.50 -14.98 -4.10
N VAL A 328 32.87 -16.10 -4.49
CA VAL A 328 31.74 -16.13 -5.42
C VAL A 328 30.57 -15.33 -4.85
N ALA A 329 30.26 -15.55 -3.56
CA ALA A 329 29.23 -14.80 -2.86
C ALA A 329 29.57 -13.31 -2.77
N LEU A 330 30.83 -12.94 -2.53
CA LEU A 330 31.27 -11.55 -2.44
C LEU A 330 31.08 -10.79 -3.76
N CYS A 331 31.50 -11.36 -4.89
CA CYS A 331 31.30 -10.77 -6.21
C CYS A 331 29.81 -10.59 -6.55
N PHE A 332 28.99 -11.55 -6.16
CA PHE A 332 27.55 -11.48 -6.38
C PHE A 332 26.87 -10.45 -5.48
N VAL A 333 27.25 -10.43 -4.19
CA VAL A 333 26.72 -9.51 -3.18
C VAL A 333 27.10 -8.06 -3.51
N SER A 334 28.32 -7.79 -3.97
CA SER A 334 28.72 -6.42 -4.35
C SER A 334 27.87 -5.88 -5.50
N GLY A 335 27.62 -6.69 -6.53
CA GLY A 335 26.69 -6.35 -7.60
C GLY A 335 25.26 -6.12 -7.08
N ILE A 336 24.77 -7.03 -6.23
CA ILE A 336 23.46 -6.89 -5.60
C ILE A 336 23.34 -5.60 -4.81
N LEU A 337 24.36 -5.22 -4.02
CA LEU A 337 24.30 -4.00 -3.21
C LEU A 337 24.21 -2.76 -4.10
N ILE A 338 24.94 -2.71 -5.21
CA ILE A 338 24.84 -1.62 -6.19
C ILE A 338 23.43 -1.56 -6.77
N GLY A 339 22.91 -2.68 -7.29
CA GLY A 339 21.57 -2.74 -7.84
C GLY A 339 20.47 -2.40 -6.83
N SER A 340 20.59 -2.94 -5.62
CA SER A 340 19.57 -2.83 -4.58
C SER A 340 19.59 -1.51 -3.81
N PHE A 341 20.73 -0.83 -3.72
CA PHE A 341 20.88 0.46 -3.04
C PHE A 341 20.79 1.64 -4.00
N TRP A 342 21.44 1.61 -5.17
CA TRP A 342 21.51 2.80 -6.04
C TRP A 342 20.40 2.86 -7.08
N ILE A 343 20.05 1.73 -7.67
CA ILE A 343 19.22 1.68 -8.90
C ILE A 343 17.77 1.30 -8.60
N GLY A 344 17.54 0.18 -7.91
CA GLY A 344 16.21 -0.38 -7.70
C GLY A 344 15.24 0.57 -6.97
N PRO A 345 15.59 1.08 -5.77
CA PRO A 345 14.69 1.92 -4.99
C PRO A 345 14.44 3.29 -5.64
N THR A 346 15.47 3.88 -6.26
CA THR A 346 15.37 5.19 -6.93
C THR A 346 14.45 5.11 -8.15
N TYR A 347 14.63 4.09 -8.99
CA TYR A 347 13.77 3.86 -10.15
C TYR A 347 12.34 3.50 -9.73
N SER A 348 12.21 2.63 -8.72
CA SER A 348 10.91 2.19 -8.22
C SER A 348 10.08 3.32 -7.60
N ALA A 349 10.70 4.22 -6.84
CA ALA A 349 10.00 5.37 -6.26
C ALA A 349 9.44 6.31 -7.34
N ARG A 350 10.16 6.46 -8.46
CA ARG A 350 9.79 7.37 -9.56
C ARG A 350 8.77 6.77 -10.52
N TYR A 351 8.94 5.51 -10.90
CA TYR A 351 8.21 4.91 -12.04
C TYR A 351 7.25 3.78 -11.66
N LEU A 352 7.25 3.33 -10.39
CA LEU A 352 6.46 2.18 -9.96
C LEU A 352 5.38 2.59 -8.93
N PRO A 353 4.36 3.37 -9.34
CA PRO A 353 3.21 3.68 -8.48
C PRO A 353 2.40 2.41 -8.19
N MET A 354 1.58 2.43 -7.14
CA MET A 354 0.81 1.27 -6.67
C MET A 354 0.08 0.48 -7.77
N LYS A 355 -0.49 1.14 -8.79
CA LYS A 355 -1.15 0.43 -9.91
C LYS A 355 -0.16 -0.40 -10.74
N ALA A 356 0.96 0.22 -11.13
CA ALA A 356 2.01 -0.46 -11.90
C ALA A 356 2.67 -1.55 -11.06
N TYR A 357 2.94 -1.26 -9.78
CA TYR A 357 3.46 -2.21 -8.81
C TYR A 357 2.60 -3.49 -8.77
N LYS A 358 1.28 -3.37 -8.53
CA LYS A 358 0.37 -4.52 -8.53
C LYS A 358 0.41 -5.29 -9.85
N PHE A 359 0.37 -4.59 -10.98
CA PHE A 359 0.37 -5.23 -12.30
C PHE A 359 1.61 -6.09 -12.55
N TYR A 360 2.80 -5.52 -12.40
CA TYR A 360 4.06 -6.24 -12.65
C TYR A 360 4.31 -7.33 -11.61
N LEU A 361 4.02 -7.05 -10.33
CA LEU A 361 4.13 -8.05 -9.26
C LEU A 361 3.18 -9.24 -9.52
N GLY A 362 1.95 -8.97 -9.97
CA GLY A 362 1.01 -9.99 -10.39
C GLY A 362 1.58 -10.85 -11.52
N PHE A 363 2.20 -10.24 -12.53
CA PHE A 363 2.80 -10.98 -13.64
C PHE A 363 3.95 -11.91 -13.17
N PHE A 364 4.78 -11.47 -12.22
CA PHE A 364 5.76 -12.36 -11.60
C PHE A 364 5.12 -13.53 -10.85
N CYS A 365 4.01 -13.28 -10.13
CA CYS A 365 3.23 -14.35 -9.50
C CYS A 365 2.71 -15.34 -10.54
N LEU A 366 2.23 -14.89 -11.71
CA LEU A 366 1.78 -15.77 -12.79
C LEU A 366 2.91 -16.65 -13.34
N ILE A 367 4.07 -16.07 -13.65
CA ILE A 367 5.23 -16.83 -14.12
C ILE A 367 5.60 -17.92 -13.11
N LEU A 368 5.64 -17.56 -11.82
CA LEU A 368 5.98 -18.49 -10.76
C LEU A 368 4.89 -19.56 -10.58
N ALA A 369 3.62 -19.19 -10.70
CA ALA A 369 2.49 -20.13 -10.67
C ALA A 369 2.60 -21.18 -11.78
N VAL A 370 2.83 -20.73 -13.03
CA VAL A 370 3.00 -21.62 -14.19
C VAL A 370 4.21 -22.52 -13.99
N LYS A 371 5.35 -21.97 -13.54
CA LYS A 371 6.56 -22.76 -13.25
C LYS A 371 6.29 -23.85 -12.20
N LEU A 372 5.67 -23.50 -11.07
CA LEU A 372 5.35 -24.46 -10.01
C LEU A 372 4.36 -25.53 -10.49
N TRP A 373 3.40 -25.14 -11.31
CA TRP A 373 2.45 -26.07 -11.91
C TRP A 373 3.14 -27.07 -12.83
N LEU A 374 3.99 -26.59 -13.74
CA LEU A 374 4.79 -27.43 -14.65
C LEU A 374 5.72 -28.37 -13.87
N GLU A 375 6.35 -27.90 -12.80
CA GLU A 375 7.18 -28.73 -11.91
C GLU A 375 6.39 -29.81 -11.14
N SER A 376 5.06 -29.68 -11.05
CA SER A 376 4.17 -30.66 -10.42
C SER A 376 3.62 -31.71 -11.39
N THR A 377 3.85 -31.56 -12.70
CA THR A 377 3.42 -32.53 -13.72
C THR A 377 4.35 -33.74 -13.78
N SER A 378 3.87 -34.88 -14.28
CA SER A 378 4.65 -36.12 -14.39
C SER A 378 5.97 -35.94 -15.16
N LYS A 379 5.98 -35.12 -16.22
CA LYS A 379 7.20 -34.76 -16.97
C LYS A 379 8.21 -34.00 -16.11
N GLY A 380 7.75 -33.00 -15.34
CA GLY A 380 8.58 -32.23 -14.42
C GLY A 380 9.14 -33.08 -13.28
N ILE A 381 8.30 -33.97 -12.73
CA ILE A 381 8.70 -34.94 -11.70
C ILE A 381 9.73 -35.92 -12.26
N ASN A 382 9.54 -36.46 -13.46
CA ASN A 382 10.49 -37.41 -14.07
C ASN A 382 11.85 -36.75 -14.39
N LYS A 383 11.85 -35.50 -14.89
CA LYS A 383 13.08 -34.71 -15.07
C LYS A 383 13.79 -34.49 -13.74
N LYS A 384 13.05 -34.18 -12.67
CA LYS A 384 13.59 -34.08 -11.31
C LYS A 384 13.97 -35.44 -10.71
N LYS A 385 13.36 -36.57 -11.08
CA LYS A 385 13.77 -37.91 -10.65
C LYS A 385 15.14 -38.25 -11.21
N GLY A 386 15.42 -37.94 -12.47
CA GLY A 386 16.77 -38.08 -13.05
C GLY A 386 17.81 -37.26 -12.29
N ILE A 387 17.52 -35.98 -12.01
CA ILE A 387 18.39 -35.11 -11.20
C ILE A 387 18.51 -35.62 -9.76
N LYS A 388 17.40 -36.02 -9.12
CA LYS A 388 17.38 -36.57 -7.76
C LYS A 388 18.15 -37.90 -7.69
N ALA A 389 18.12 -38.73 -8.72
CA ALA A 389 18.87 -39.98 -8.79
C ALA A 389 20.37 -39.72 -8.95
N ILE A 390 20.76 -38.75 -9.77
CA ILE A 390 22.16 -38.29 -9.88
C ILE A 390 22.63 -37.72 -8.54
N VAL A 391 21.84 -36.85 -7.91
CA VAL A 391 22.13 -36.27 -6.58
C VAL A 391 22.11 -37.32 -5.47
N ALA A 392 21.25 -38.34 -5.55
CA ALA A 392 21.20 -39.43 -4.58
C ALA A 392 22.43 -40.34 -4.72
N LYS A 393 22.81 -40.73 -5.94
CA LYS A 393 24.05 -41.46 -6.21
C LYS A 393 25.28 -40.66 -5.75
N TYR A 394 25.27 -39.36 -6.00
CA TYR A 394 26.29 -38.45 -5.48
C TYR A 394 26.30 -38.45 -3.94
N ASN A 395 25.15 -38.27 -3.29
CA ASN A 395 25.04 -38.29 -1.82
C ASN A 395 25.42 -39.63 -1.20
N GLU A 396 25.14 -40.76 -1.87
CA GLU A 396 25.53 -42.10 -1.43
C GLU A 396 27.04 -42.32 -1.58
N ALA A 397 27.63 -41.96 -2.72
CA ALA A 397 29.08 -41.97 -2.92
C ALA A 397 29.79 -41.09 -1.87
N VAL A 398 29.19 -39.94 -1.55
CA VAL A 398 29.60 -39.03 -0.47
C VAL A 398 29.48 -39.67 0.92
N LYS A 399 28.44 -40.46 1.17
CA LYS A 399 28.21 -41.15 2.45
C LYS A 399 29.13 -42.36 2.62
N GLN A 400 29.47 -43.04 1.52
CA GLN A 400 30.48 -44.10 1.47
C GLN A 400 31.87 -43.55 1.73
N ALA A 401 32.25 -42.44 1.08
CA ALA A 401 33.48 -41.71 1.41
C ALA A 401 33.53 -41.28 2.89
N ARG A 402 32.36 -41.05 3.54
CA ARG A 402 32.24 -40.81 5.00
C ARG A 402 32.51 -42.02 5.86
N ALA A 403 32.03 -43.18 5.46
CA ALA A 403 32.27 -44.43 6.16
C ALA A 403 33.74 -44.88 6.06
N GLU A 404 34.44 -44.53 4.97
CA GLU A 404 35.86 -44.83 4.73
C GLU A 404 36.86 -43.92 5.49
N GLY A 405 36.38 -43.01 6.35
CA GLY A 405 37.25 -42.18 7.19
C GLY A 405 37.94 -40.99 6.50
N ARG A 406 37.61 -40.66 5.24
CA ARG A 406 38.20 -39.53 4.48
C ARG A 406 37.57 -38.14 4.77
N THR A 407 36.94 -37.92 5.94
CA THR A 407 35.67 -37.17 5.91
C THR A 407 35.40 -35.97 6.80
N ALA A 408 36.43 -35.39 7.42
CA ALA A 408 36.29 -34.06 8.01
C ALA A 408 36.57 -32.92 7.01
N GLU A 409 37.35 -33.16 5.95
CA GLU A 409 37.91 -32.08 5.12
C GLU A 409 37.21 -31.81 3.76
N MET A 410 36.40 -32.74 3.24
CA MET A 410 35.83 -32.65 1.89
C MET A 410 34.49 -31.89 1.77
N GLY A 411 33.89 -31.50 2.90
CA GLY A 411 32.62 -30.74 2.91
C GLY A 411 32.78 -29.23 2.75
N ALA A 412 34.02 -28.73 2.87
CA ALA A 412 34.34 -27.32 2.80
C ALA A 412 34.61 -26.88 1.35
N VAL A 413 34.18 -25.67 1.01
CA VAL A 413 34.62 -25.04 -0.25
C VAL A 413 36.11 -24.70 -0.13
N ARG A 414 36.94 -25.29 -0.98
CA ARG A 414 38.36 -24.93 -1.12
C ARG A 414 38.53 -24.03 -2.33
N ILE A 415 39.17 -22.89 -2.14
CA ILE A 415 39.44 -21.95 -3.23
C ILE A 415 40.79 -22.34 -3.82
N ASP A 416 40.80 -22.73 -5.09
CA ASP A 416 42.00 -23.20 -5.76
C ASP A 416 42.73 -22.03 -6.44
N ARG A 417 41.97 -21.11 -7.06
CA ARG A 417 42.52 -19.96 -7.76
C ARG A 417 41.56 -18.78 -7.77
N PHE A 418 42.07 -17.59 -7.46
CA PHE A 418 41.32 -16.33 -7.58
C PHE A 418 41.93 -15.48 -8.69
N GLN A 419 41.26 -15.42 -9.84
CA GLN A 419 41.61 -14.53 -10.96
C GLN A 419 40.46 -13.56 -11.24
N PRO A 420 40.72 -12.36 -11.78
CA PRO A 420 39.68 -11.39 -12.09
C PRO A 420 38.58 -11.92 -13.04
N MET A 421 38.93 -12.85 -13.93
CA MET A 421 38.02 -13.46 -14.91
C MET A 421 37.59 -14.90 -14.56
N GLY A 422 38.01 -15.44 -13.41
CA GLY A 422 37.71 -16.82 -13.03
C GLY A 422 38.03 -17.12 -11.57
N ILE A 423 37.04 -17.59 -10.84
CA ILE A 423 37.24 -18.15 -9.50
C ILE A 423 37.10 -19.66 -9.63
N ASP A 424 38.22 -20.36 -9.50
CA ASP A 424 38.26 -21.81 -9.48
C ASP A 424 38.19 -22.27 -8.02
N PHE A 425 37.22 -23.12 -7.72
CA PHE A 425 37.04 -23.67 -6.38
C PHE A 425 36.62 -25.12 -6.45
N THR A 426 37.14 -25.91 -5.54
CA THR A 426 36.78 -27.31 -5.38
C THR A 426 35.76 -27.44 -4.26
N PHE A 427 34.67 -28.13 -4.55
CA PHE A 427 33.68 -28.49 -3.55
C PHE A 427 33.40 -29.98 -3.68
N TRP A 428 33.67 -30.75 -2.62
CA TRP A 428 33.51 -32.21 -2.62
C TRP A 428 34.28 -32.94 -3.73
N GLY A 429 35.47 -32.44 -4.09
CA GLY A 429 36.32 -33.06 -5.12
C GLY A 429 35.95 -32.70 -6.55
N GLU A 430 34.83 -32.01 -6.79
CA GLU A 430 34.50 -31.43 -8.09
C GLU A 430 35.01 -30.00 -8.21
N LYS A 431 35.68 -29.69 -9.34
CA LYS A 431 36.17 -28.35 -9.66
C LYS A 431 35.06 -27.54 -10.33
N PHE A 432 34.75 -26.38 -9.75
CA PHE A 432 33.83 -25.41 -10.31
C PHE A 432 34.59 -24.14 -10.70
N ARG A 433 34.20 -23.56 -11.84
CA ARG A 433 34.69 -22.26 -12.29
C ARG A 433 33.55 -21.26 -12.29
N ALA A 434 33.69 -20.20 -11.50
CA ALA A 434 32.75 -19.09 -11.49
C ALA A 434 33.31 -17.91 -12.31
N ASN A 435 32.45 -17.27 -13.11
CA ASN A 435 32.79 -16.01 -13.78
C ASN A 435 32.39 -14.81 -12.88
N PRO A 436 33.35 -14.06 -12.29
CA PRO A 436 33.06 -12.93 -11.41
C PRO A 436 32.25 -11.82 -12.09
N ILE A 437 32.48 -11.59 -13.39
CA ILE A 437 31.80 -10.55 -14.16
C ILE A 437 30.31 -10.88 -14.31
N THR A 438 30.00 -12.13 -14.66
CA THR A 438 28.61 -12.60 -14.77
C THR A 438 27.89 -12.53 -13.43
N LEU A 439 28.57 -12.90 -12.34
CA LEU A 439 28.03 -12.76 -10.99
C LEU A 439 27.76 -11.29 -10.64
N PHE A 440 28.73 -10.41 -10.89
CA PHE A 440 28.60 -9.00 -10.55
C PHE A 440 27.42 -8.33 -11.30
N PHE A 441 27.38 -8.44 -12.63
CA PHE A 441 26.30 -7.83 -13.42
C PHE A 441 24.95 -8.53 -13.22
N GLY A 442 24.93 -9.86 -13.10
CA GLY A 442 23.73 -10.60 -12.72
C GLY A 442 23.20 -10.18 -11.36
N GLY A 443 24.11 -9.93 -10.40
CA GLY A 443 23.82 -9.38 -9.09
C GLY A 443 23.19 -8.00 -9.17
N ILE A 444 23.73 -7.09 -9.99
CA ILE A 444 23.15 -5.75 -10.20
C ILE A 444 21.71 -5.84 -10.71
N VAL A 445 21.47 -6.63 -11.76
CA VAL A 445 20.14 -6.78 -12.36
C VAL A 445 19.15 -7.37 -11.36
N ILE A 446 19.52 -8.47 -10.69
CA ILE A 446 18.66 -9.13 -9.72
C ILE A 446 18.40 -8.22 -8.52
N GLY A 447 19.44 -7.58 -7.96
CA GLY A 447 19.33 -6.65 -6.84
C GLY A 447 18.42 -5.46 -7.17
N CYS A 448 18.54 -4.91 -8.39
CA CYS A 448 17.69 -3.83 -8.89
C CYS A 448 16.21 -4.26 -8.93
N ILE A 449 15.90 -5.37 -9.58
CA ILE A 449 14.51 -5.86 -9.68
C ILE A 449 13.98 -6.21 -8.29
N ALA A 450 14.76 -6.95 -7.50
CA ALA A 450 14.33 -7.45 -6.20
C ALA A 450 14.03 -6.33 -5.19
N SER A 451 14.86 -5.29 -5.11
CA SER A 451 14.60 -4.15 -4.22
C SER A 451 13.56 -3.18 -4.77
N ALA A 452 13.45 -3.05 -6.11
CA ALA A 452 12.40 -2.25 -6.74
C ALA A 452 11.00 -2.80 -6.38
N PHE A 453 10.83 -4.12 -6.35
CA PHE A 453 9.58 -4.76 -5.97
C PHE A 453 9.44 -5.01 -4.46
N GLY A 454 10.53 -4.86 -3.70
CA GLY A 454 10.54 -5.10 -2.26
C GLY A 454 10.33 -6.58 -1.89
N VAL A 455 10.82 -7.51 -2.71
CA VAL A 455 10.52 -8.96 -2.60
C VAL A 455 11.73 -9.80 -2.16
N GLY A 456 12.88 -9.16 -1.92
CA GLY A 456 14.11 -9.82 -1.43
C GLY A 456 14.86 -10.67 -2.46
N GLY A 457 14.29 -10.92 -3.64
CA GLY A 457 15.00 -11.47 -4.80
C GLY A 457 15.22 -12.98 -4.80
N GLY A 458 14.94 -13.67 -3.69
CA GLY A 458 15.17 -15.11 -3.53
C GLY A 458 14.70 -15.96 -4.72
N PHE A 459 13.51 -15.67 -5.26
CA PHE A 459 12.92 -16.42 -6.37
C PHE A 459 13.72 -16.32 -7.68
N MET A 460 14.57 -15.30 -7.84
CA MET A 460 15.49 -15.12 -8.97
C MET A 460 16.90 -15.61 -8.67
N LEU A 461 17.36 -15.49 -7.41
CA LEU A 461 18.74 -15.81 -7.01
C LEU A 461 19.06 -17.30 -7.22
N VAL A 462 18.17 -18.21 -6.78
CA VAL A 462 18.42 -19.66 -6.91
C VAL A 462 18.39 -20.11 -8.38
N PRO A 463 17.39 -19.72 -9.21
CA PRO A 463 17.43 -20.03 -10.65
C PRO A 463 18.64 -19.46 -11.36
N PHE A 464 19.10 -18.25 -11.01
CA PHE A 464 20.30 -17.68 -11.59
C PHE A 464 21.53 -18.53 -11.26
N MET A 465 21.72 -18.90 -10.00
CA MET A 465 22.85 -19.75 -9.58
C MET A 465 22.82 -21.14 -10.22
N THR A 466 21.65 -21.74 -10.38
CA THR A 466 21.52 -23.10 -10.90
C THR A 466 21.51 -23.18 -12.42
N SER A 467 20.90 -22.21 -13.10
CA SER A 467 20.67 -22.26 -14.56
C SER A 467 21.68 -21.43 -15.35
N VAL A 468 22.18 -20.32 -14.78
CA VAL A 468 23.18 -19.46 -15.46
C VAL A 468 24.59 -19.83 -15.02
N MET A 469 24.82 -19.98 -13.71
CA MET A 469 26.14 -20.35 -13.19
C MET A 469 26.38 -21.87 -13.19
N GLY A 470 25.35 -22.68 -13.42
CA GLY A 470 25.45 -24.15 -13.41
C GLY A 470 25.75 -24.74 -12.04
N PHE A 471 25.58 -23.95 -10.95
CA PHE A 471 25.93 -24.44 -9.62
C PHE A 471 24.88 -25.43 -9.11
N PRO A 472 25.33 -26.51 -8.47
CA PRO A 472 24.42 -27.43 -7.78
C PRO A 472 23.73 -26.75 -6.60
N MET A 473 22.57 -27.29 -6.20
CA MET A 473 21.67 -26.65 -5.23
C MET A 473 22.35 -26.37 -3.88
N TYR A 474 23.23 -27.25 -3.42
CA TYR A 474 23.96 -27.10 -2.17
C TYR A 474 24.94 -25.91 -2.16
N LEU A 475 25.43 -25.46 -3.31
CA LEU A 475 26.20 -24.22 -3.47
C LEU A 475 25.28 -23.02 -3.76
N ALA A 476 24.26 -23.22 -4.59
CA ALA A 476 23.34 -22.16 -4.98
C ALA A 476 22.55 -21.56 -3.80
N VAL A 477 22.09 -22.40 -2.87
CA VAL A 477 21.29 -21.97 -1.70
C VAL A 477 22.07 -21.00 -0.79
N PRO A 478 23.26 -21.33 -0.27
CA PRO A 478 23.99 -20.42 0.63
C PRO A 478 24.35 -19.10 -0.04
N ILE A 479 24.79 -19.12 -1.30
CA ILE A 479 25.11 -17.89 -2.06
C ILE A 479 23.86 -17.04 -2.26
N SER A 480 22.70 -17.66 -2.56
CA SER A 480 21.43 -16.95 -2.72
C SER A 480 20.91 -16.35 -1.41
N LEU A 481 21.19 -16.97 -0.26
CA LEU A 481 20.84 -16.40 1.04
C LEU A 481 21.67 -15.14 1.33
N CYS A 482 22.97 -15.14 1.03
CA CYS A 482 23.81 -13.94 1.10
C CYS A 482 23.28 -12.82 0.18
N GLY A 483 22.88 -13.16 -1.05
CA GLY A 483 22.28 -12.21 -1.98
C GLY A 483 20.94 -11.64 -1.51
N THR A 484 20.09 -12.49 -0.90
CA THR A 484 18.78 -12.06 -0.33
C THR A 484 19.00 -11.07 0.81
N PHE A 485 19.93 -11.39 1.70
CA PHE A 485 20.31 -10.54 2.83
C PHE A 485 20.85 -9.19 2.34
N ALA A 486 21.79 -9.20 1.40
CA ALA A 486 22.37 -7.99 0.81
C ALA A 486 21.31 -7.12 0.12
N THR A 487 20.43 -7.71 -0.68
CA THR A 487 19.32 -7.00 -1.35
C THR A 487 18.43 -6.29 -0.33
N SER A 488 18.13 -6.97 0.77
CA SER A 488 17.21 -6.48 1.79
C SER A 488 17.79 -5.33 2.58
N ILE A 489 19.05 -5.44 3.02
CA ILE A 489 19.76 -4.37 3.71
C ILE A 489 19.94 -3.16 2.79
N GLY A 490 20.47 -3.37 1.57
CA GLY A 490 20.69 -2.29 0.61
C GLY A 490 19.40 -1.55 0.26
N GLY A 491 18.32 -2.30 0.02
CA GLY A 491 17.01 -1.73 -0.28
C GLY A 491 16.40 -0.97 0.90
N VAL A 492 16.35 -1.57 2.11
CA VAL A 492 15.80 -0.89 3.30
C VAL A 492 16.58 0.38 3.62
N ALA A 493 17.91 0.31 3.60
CA ALA A 493 18.76 1.47 3.85
C ALA A 493 18.48 2.60 2.86
N ARG A 494 18.40 2.29 1.55
CA ARG A 494 18.09 3.32 0.55
C ARG A 494 16.68 3.89 0.70
N TYR A 495 15.66 3.06 0.89
CA TYR A 495 14.28 3.54 1.08
C TYR A 495 14.19 4.46 2.30
N ALA A 496 14.83 4.10 3.42
CA ALA A 496 14.89 4.96 4.60
C ALA A 496 15.57 6.31 4.30
N LEU A 497 16.72 6.31 3.61
CA LEU A 497 17.42 7.54 3.20
C LEU A 497 16.61 8.42 2.23
N MET A 498 15.71 7.83 1.45
CA MET A 498 14.82 8.54 0.53
C MET A 498 13.54 9.07 1.18
N GLY A 499 13.35 8.83 2.49
CA GLY A 499 12.16 9.27 3.24
C GLY A 499 11.02 8.26 3.28
N TYR A 500 11.30 6.98 3.00
CA TYR A 500 10.33 5.88 3.02
C TYR A 500 10.70 4.84 4.10
N PRO A 501 10.61 5.19 5.40
CA PRO A 501 10.95 4.25 6.47
C PRO A 501 9.97 3.07 6.50
N PRO A 502 10.42 1.86 6.86
CA PRO A 502 9.49 0.76 7.13
C PRO A 502 8.61 1.10 8.33
N ASP A 503 7.41 0.51 8.38
CA ASP A 503 6.61 0.53 9.61
C ASP A 503 7.23 -0.44 10.61
N TRP A 504 8.02 0.07 11.57
CA TRP A 504 8.83 -0.75 12.47
C TRP A 504 8.02 -1.77 13.28
N THR A 505 6.83 -1.41 13.75
CA THR A 505 5.96 -2.33 14.48
C THR A 505 5.47 -3.43 13.55
N MET A 506 4.95 -3.07 12.36
CA MET A 506 4.50 -4.05 11.39
C MET A 506 5.65 -4.96 10.94
N ALA A 507 6.83 -4.39 10.72
CA ALA A 507 8.03 -5.10 10.31
C ALA A 507 8.49 -6.10 11.39
N ALA A 508 8.45 -5.72 12.67
CA ALA A 508 8.78 -6.61 13.78
C ALA A 508 7.81 -7.77 13.92
N LEU A 509 6.49 -7.52 13.83
CA LEU A 509 5.46 -8.57 13.86
C LEU A 509 5.60 -9.53 12.68
N ILE A 510 5.88 -8.97 11.50
CA ILE A 510 6.12 -9.75 10.29
C ILE A 510 7.38 -10.62 10.44
N ALA A 511 8.47 -10.07 10.96
CA ALA A 511 9.70 -10.82 11.20
C ALA A 511 9.49 -11.93 12.24
N ALA A 512 8.81 -11.65 13.35
CA ALA A 512 8.49 -12.64 14.38
C ALA A 512 7.67 -13.81 13.83
N GLY A 513 6.59 -13.50 13.09
CA GLY A 513 5.78 -14.50 12.40
C GLY A 513 6.61 -15.33 11.42
N ALA A 514 7.43 -14.67 10.59
CA ALA A 514 8.27 -15.36 9.62
C ALA A 514 9.31 -16.29 10.25
N ILE A 515 9.95 -15.90 11.36
CA ILE A 515 10.93 -16.73 12.08
C ILE A 515 10.25 -17.98 12.66
N ILE A 516 9.10 -17.80 13.32
CA ILE A 516 8.35 -18.93 13.89
C ILE A 516 7.84 -19.84 12.76
N GLY A 517 7.34 -19.26 11.68
CA GLY A 517 6.90 -19.98 10.50
C GLY A 517 8.04 -20.73 9.82
N GLY A 518 9.24 -20.17 9.86
CA GLY A 518 10.49 -20.81 9.42
C GLY A 518 10.84 -22.07 10.21
N LYS A 519 10.52 -22.11 11.51
CA LYS A 519 10.73 -23.28 12.39
C LYS A 519 9.64 -24.35 12.21
N ILE A 520 8.40 -23.94 11.97
CA ILE A 520 7.24 -24.83 11.83
C ILE A 520 7.16 -25.41 10.41
N GLY A 521 7.48 -24.60 9.39
CA GLY A 521 7.39 -24.92 7.98
C GLY A 521 8.03 -26.26 7.58
N PRO A 522 9.28 -26.58 7.99
CA PRO A 522 9.91 -27.85 7.66
C PRO A 522 9.17 -29.06 8.25
N LYS A 523 8.57 -28.91 9.45
CA LYS A 523 7.80 -29.98 10.11
C LYS A 523 6.52 -30.28 9.34
N ILE A 524 5.86 -29.24 8.82
CA ILE A 524 4.65 -29.37 7.99
C ILE A 524 5.00 -29.93 6.60
N GLN A 525 6.07 -29.42 5.98
CA GLN A 525 6.52 -29.83 4.65
C GLN A 525 6.80 -31.34 4.57
N LYS A 526 7.35 -31.94 5.64
CA LYS A 526 7.61 -33.40 5.71
C LYS A 526 6.33 -34.25 5.72
N LYS A 527 5.19 -33.69 6.13
CA LYS A 527 3.91 -34.42 6.25
C LYS A 527 3.01 -34.27 5.02
N LEU A 528 3.34 -33.38 4.08
CA LEU A 528 2.49 -33.08 2.92
C LEU A 528 3.11 -33.59 1.61
N PRO A 529 2.31 -34.17 0.68
CA PRO A 529 2.80 -34.56 -0.63
C PRO A 529 3.36 -33.35 -1.41
N GLU A 530 4.56 -33.49 -2.00
CA GLU A 530 5.25 -32.43 -2.77
C GLU A 530 4.36 -31.86 -3.89
N VAL A 531 3.54 -32.71 -4.53
CA VAL A 531 2.62 -32.32 -5.61
C VAL A 531 1.49 -31.43 -5.10
N PHE A 532 0.85 -31.80 -3.98
CA PHE A 532 -0.23 -31.02 -3.38
C PHE A 532 0.27 -29.62 -3.00
N LEU A 533 1.45 -29.57 -2.42
CA LEU A 533 2.10 -28.34 -2.00
C LEU A 533 2.34 -27.38 -3.17
N LYS A 534 2.99 -27.85 -4.24
CA LYS A 534 3.27 -27.02 -5.43
C LYS A 534 2.00 -26.55 -6.12
N ARG A 535 0.98 -27.41 -6.23
CA ARG A 535 -0.30 -27.06 -6.88
C ARG A 535 -1.08 -26.04 -6.06
N GLY A 536 -1.23 -26.23 -4.75
CA GLY A 536 -1.93 -25.27 -3.89
C GLY A 536 -1.28 -23.88 -3.92
N LEU A 537 0.05 -23.85 -3.94
CA LEU A 537 0.82 -22.62 -4.07
C LEU A 537 0.68 -21.94 -5.44
N ALA A 538 0.71 -22.73 -6.53
CA ALA A 538 0.47 -22.21 -7.88
C ALA A 538 -0.92 -21.59 -8.00
N VAL A 539 -1.95 -22.23 -7.42
CA VAL A 539 -3.32 -21.68 -7.36
C VAL A 539 -3.34 -20.38 -6.58
N LEU A 540 -2.69 -20.30 -5.42
CA LEU A 540 -2.66 -19.06 -4.64
C LEU A 540 -1.96 -17.91 -5.38
N LEU A 541 -0.83 -18.17 -6.04
CA LEU A 541 -0.14 -17.17 -6.86
C LEU A 541 -0.99 -16.72 -8.04
N LEU A 542 -1.73 -17.64 -8.65
CA LEU A 542 -2.70 -17.32 -9.70
C LEU A 542 -3.82 -16.42 -9.15
N LEU A 543 -4.36 -16.70 -7.96
CA LEU A 543 -5.35 -15.83 -7.32
C LEU A 543 -4.80 -14.42 -7.03
N VAL A 544 -3.55 -14.32 -6.56
CA VAL A 544 -2.87 -13.03 -6.37
C VAL A 544 -2.74 -12.28 -7.70
N PHE A 545 -2.30 -12.97 -8.77
CA PHE A 545 -2.24 -12.39 -10.11
C PHE A 545 -3.60 -11.85 -10.57
N LEU A 546 -4.66 -12.66 -10.45
CA LEU A 546 -6.01 -12.29 -10.89
C LEU A 546 -6.53 -11.06 -10.12
N LYS A 547 -6.28 -11.01 -8.80
CA LYS A 547 -6.67 -9.87 -7.95
C LYS A 547 -5.87 -8.61 -8.25
N PHE A 548 -4.55 -8.73 -8.47
CA PHE A 548 -3.70 -7.57 -8.77
C PHE A 548 -3.91 -6.99 -10.16
N THR A 549 -4.15 -7.85 -11.16
CA THR A 549 -4.41 -7.43 -12.53
C THR A 549 -5.86 -7.05 -12.78
N ASN A 550 -6.75 -7.29 -11.81
CA ASN A 550 -8.20 -7.08 -11.93
C ASN A 550 -8.79 -7.76 -13.17
N VAL A 551 -8.23 -8.92 -13.56
CA VAL A 551 -8.72 -9.68 -14.72
C VAL A 551 -10.10 -10.28 -14.44
N LEU A 552 -10.40 -10.62 -13.18
CA LEU A 552 -11.72 -11.09 -12.79
C LEU A 552 -12.48 -9.99 -12.03
N PRO A 553 -13.56 -9.43 -12.59
CA PRO A 553 -14.29 -8.32 -11.99
C PRO A 553 -15.01 -8.69 -10.68
N PHE A 554 -15.28 -9.99 -10.41
CA PHE A 554 -15.89 -10.44 -9.16
C PHE A 554 -14.92 -10.53 -7.97
N LEU A 555 -13.60 -10.49 -8.21
CA LEU A 555 -12.57 -10.46 -7.16
C LEU A 555 -12.25 -9.02 -6.67
N ARG A 556 -13.04 -8.04 -7.10
CA ARG A 556 -12.87 -6.62 -6.80
C ARG A 556 -13.17 -6.23 -5.38
#